data_AF-A0A3S4J0K0-F1
#
_entry.id   AF-A0A3S4J0K0-F1
#
_cell.length_a   1.000
_cell.length_b   1.000
_cell.length_c   1.000
_cell.angle_alpha   90.00
_cell.angle_beta   90.00
_cell.angle_gamma   90.00
#
_symmetry.space_group_name_H-M   'P 1'
#
loop_
_entity.id
_entity.type
_entity.pdbx_description
1 polymer ?
#
loop_
_entity_poly.entity_id
_entity_poly.type
_entity_poly.pdbx_seq_one_letter_code
_entity_poly.pdbx_strand_id
1 'polypeptide(L)'
;MKFNSNKFFKPTRDFNADDVIFSVLRQKDADHPYHNVSQGSYEYFNDVGLDKLIKEVKKVDDYHVQFVLNEPNAAFLADWGMDFASILSAEYADAMLKKGTPENVDNWPVGTGPYVLQHYKQDSQIRYLAKPELLGWRSADQTSYFSITPNAQTRLAKLQTNECQIIPAPSPVQFDEIKKNNALTLHSVDALNVGYLAFNTEKKTV
;
A
#
# COMPACT_ATOMS: atom_id res chain seq x y z
N MET A 1 12.72 14.83 -0.66
CA MET A 1 11.35 14.33 -0.39
C MET A 1 11.35 13.79 1.02
N LYS A 2 10.33 14.07 1.85
CA LYS A 2 10.39 13.78 3.29
C LYS A 2 9.50 12.61 3.70
N PHE A 3 10.07 11.68 4.47
CA PHE A 3 9.31 10.67 5.18
C PHE A 3 8.46 11.31 6.29
N ASN A 4 7.29 10.71 6.57
CA ASN A 4 6.55 11.04 7.79
C ASN A 4 7.27 10.50 9.04
N SER A 5 6.75 10.87 10.21
CA SER A 5 7.18 10.31 11.50
C SER A 5 6.03 9.54 12.13
N ASN A 6 6.37 8.62 13.02
CA ASN A 6 5.41 7.97 13.90
C ASN A 6 5.91 8.03 15.37
N LYS A 7 5.20 7.39 16.29
CA LYS A 7 5.56 7.38 17.72
C LYS A 7 6.90 6.68 18.04
N PHE A 8 7.42 5.86 17.11
CA PHE A 8 8.63 5.06 17.30
C PHE A 8 9.87 5.66 16.65
N PHE A 9 9.67 6.55 15.67
CA PHE A 9 10.74 7.05 14.82
C PHE A 9 10.43 8.41 14.20
N LYS A 10 11.46 9.27 14.17
CA LYS A 10 11.47 10.55 13.48
C LYS A 10 12.64 10.52 12.48
N PRO A 11 12.39 10.61 11.16
CA PRO A 11 13.46 10.63 10.17
C PRO A 11 14.45 11.76 10.42
N THR A 12 15.74 11.49 10.21
CA THR A 12 16.81 12.50 10.32
C THR A 12 17.35 12.93 8.97
N ARG A 13 17.07 12.16 7.91
CA ARG A 13 17.40 12.50 6.52
C ARG A 13 16.18 12.48 5.60
N ASP A 14 16.34 13.12 4.45
CA ASP A 14 15.40 13.03 3.34
C ASP A 14 15.53 11.66 2.63
N PHE A 15 14.52 11.34 1.82
CA PHE A 15 14.51 10.21 0.89
C PHE A 15 15.73 10.25 -0.06
N ASN A 16 16.37 9.10 -0.23
CA ASN A 16 17.52 8.92 -1.12
C ASN A 16 17.56 7.50 -1.73
N ALA A 17 18.61 7.21 -2.50
CA ALA A 17 18.82 5.92 -3.17
C ALA A 17 18.87 4.71 -2.21
N ASP A 18 19.29 4.89 -0.96
CA ASP A 18 19.38 3.79 0.01
C ASP A 18 17.99 3.22 0.35
N ASP A 19 16.96 4.08 0.35
CA ASP A 19 15.57 3.68 0.60
C ASP A 19 15.01 2.80 -0.52
N VAL A 20 15.35 3.12 -1.77
CA VAL A 20 14.98 2.31 -2.94
C VAL A 20 15.67 0.95 -2.87
N ILE A 21 16.98 0.94 -2.63
CA ILE A 21 17.77 -0.29 -2.56
C ILE A 21 17.25 -1.19 -1.43
N PHE A 22 17.01 -0.64 -0.24
CA PHE A 22 16.38 -1.38 0.86
C PHE A 22 15.05 -2.00 0.44
N SER A 23 14.17 -1.22 -0.20
CA SER A 23 12.82 -1.67 -0.57
C SER A 23 12.84 -2.80 -1.61
N VAL A 24 13.84 -2.81 -2.49
CA VAL A 24 14.01 -3.87 -3.49
C VAL A 24 14.69 -5.09 -2.85
N LEU A 25 15.82 -4.90 -2.17
CA LEU A 25 16.62 -6.00 -1.65
C LEU A 25 15.93 -6.75 -0.51
N ARG A 26 15.09 -6.06 0.28
CA ARG A 26 14.22 -6.75 1.24
C ARG A 26 13.40 -7.87 0.58
N GLN A 27 12.89 -7.64 -0.62
CA GLN A 27 12.07 -8.61 -1.35
C GLN A 27 12.93 -9.63 -2.10
N LYS A 28 14.02 -9.17 -2.72
CA LYS A 28 14.85 -9.97 -3.63
C LYS A 28 15.89 -10.85 -2.94
N ASP A 29 16.57 -10.32 -1.94
CA ASP A 29 17.75 -10.94 -1.33
C ASP A 29 17.35 -11.74 -0.09
N ALA A 30 17.47 -13.07 -0.17
CA ALA A 30 17.11 -13.98 0.90
C ALA A 30 17.94 -13.80 2.18
N ASP A 31 19.16 -13.26 2.05
CA ASP A 31 20.06 -12.99 3.17
C ASP A 31 19.82 -11.60 3.78
N HIS A 32 18.96 -10.77 3.17
CA HIS A 32 18.65 -9.44 3.68
C HIS A 32 17.97 -9.53 5.06
N PRO A 33 18.37 -8.73 6.07
CA PRO A 33 17.84 -8.85 7.44
C PRO A 33 16.31 -8.71 7.56
N TYR A 34 15.69 -8.03 6.60
CA TYR A 34 14.24 -7.86 6.53
C TYR A 34 13.50 -8.88 5.67
N HIS A 35 14.20 -9.79 4.98
CA HIS A 35 13.57 -10.71 4.03
C HIS A 35 12.49 -11.57 4.71
N ASN A 36 12.82 -12.17 5.86
CA ASN A 36 11.92 -13.05 6.60
C ASN A 36 11.03 -12.34 7.63
N VAL A 37 11.11 -11.01 7.75
CA VAL A 37 10.27 -10.24 8.68
C VAL A 37 8.82 -10.32 8.20
N SER A 38 7.89 -10.50 9.15
CA SER A 38 6.44 -10.61 8.86
C SER A 38 6.09 -11.73 7.86
N GLN A 39 6.75 -12.89 8.00
CA GLN A 39 6.60 -14.09 7.16
C GLN A 39 7.25 -14.01 5.76
N GLY A 40 7.81 -12.86 5.35
CA GLY A 40 8.58 -12.75 4.11
C GLY A 40 7.82 -13.12 2.83
N SER A 41 6.50 -12.91 2.80
CA SER A 41 5.68 -13.22 1.63
C SER A 41 5.65 -12.04 0.64
N TYR A 42 6.41 -12.13 -0.44
CA TYR A 42 6.50 -11.12 -1.51
C TYR A 42 5.77 -11.58 -2.78
N GLU A 43 4.49 -11.91 -2.67
CA GLU A 43 3.68 -12.57 -3.71
C GLU A 43 3.78 -11.89 -5.08
N TYR A 44 3.37 -10.62 -5.18
CA TYR A 44 3.42 -9.89 -6.46
C TYR A 44 4.82 -9.80 -7.05
N PHE A 45 5.84 -9.56 -6.22
CA PHE A 45 7.23 -9.46 -6.68
C PHE A 45 7.70 -10.77 -7.34
N ASN A 46 7.28 -11.91 -6.80
CA ASN A 46 7.58 -13.24 -7.32
C ASN A 46 6.68 -13.60 -8.52
N ASP A 47 5.38 -13.27 -8.46
CA ASP A 47 4.40 -13.61 -9.50
C ASP A 47 4.69 -12.90 -10.82
N VAL A 48 5.17 -11.66 -10.78
CA VAL A 48 5.63 -10.93 -11.97
C VAL A 48 7.09 -11.24 -12.34
N GLY A 49 7.76 -12.12 -11.58
CA GLY A 49 9.09 -12.65 -11.90
C GLY A 49 10.26 -11.69 -11.64
N LEU A 50 10.09 -10.66 -10.80
CA LEU A 50 11.13 -9.68 -10.52
C LEU A 50 12.31 -10.25 -9.73
N ASP A 51 12.07 -11.30 -8.93
CA ASP A 51 13.09 -12.08 -8.21
C ASP A 51 14.20 -12.58 -9.15
N LYS A 52 13.80 -13.10 -10.31
CA LYS A 52 14.67 -13.64 -11.35
C LYS A 52 15.09 -12.58 -12.36
N LEU A 53 14.21 -11.63 -12.70
CA LEU A 53 14.49 -10.63 -13.72
C LEU A 53 15.58 -9.63 -13.27
N ILE A 54 15.47 -9.14 -12.04
CA ILE A 54 16.42 -8.17 -11.49
C ILE A 54 17.72 -8.90 -11.18
N LYS A 55 18.79 -8.55 -11.89
CA LYS A 55 20.13 -9.07 -11.66
C LYS A 55 20.80 -8.33 -10.51
N GLU A 56 20.73 -7.00 -10.53
CA GLU A 56 21.45 -6.15 -9.60
C GLU A 56 20.74 -4.80 -9.46
N VAL A 57 20.81 -4.19 -8.28
CA VAL A 57 20.35 -2.83 -8.02
C VAL A 57 21.51 -2.03 -7.46
N LYS A 58 21.92 -0.99 -8.17
CA LYS A 58 23.10 -0.18 -7.84
C LYS A 58 22.71 1.19 -7.35
N LYS A 59 23.38 1.64 -6.29
CA LYS A 59 23.50 3.05 -5.97
C LYS A 59 24.52 3.67 -6.92
N VAL A 60 24.08 4.53 -7.84
CA VAL A 60 25.00 5.31 -8.68
C VAL A 60 25.46 6.54 -7.89
N ASP A 61 24.52 7.21 -7.22
CA ASP A 61 24.75 8.24 -6.21
C ASP A 61 23.53 8.34 -5.28
N ASP A 62 23.43 9.39 -4.47
CA ASP A 62 22.35 9.56 -3.50
C ASP A 62 20.95 9.71 -4.12
N TYR A 63 20.82 10.06 -5.40
CA TYR A 63 19.53 10.26 -6.06
C TYR A 63 19.38 9.49 -7.38
N HIS A 64 20.37 8.68 -7.75
CA HIS A 64 20.33 7.82 -8.92
C HIS A 64 20.50 6.34 -8.54
N VAL A 65 19.50 5.53 -8.92
CA VAL A 65 19.50 4.08 -8.76
C VAL A 65 19.47 3.45 -10.15
N GLN A 66 20.32 2.45 -10.36
CA GLN A 66 20.36 1.69 -11.61
C GLN A 66 19.93 0.26 -11.35
N PHE A 67 18.88 -0.17 -12.05
CA PHE A 67 18.48 -1.57 -12.14
C PHE A 67 19.21 -2.22 -13.33
N VAL A 68 19.87 -3.34 -13.07
CA VAL A 68 20.43 -4.22 -14.11
C VAL A 68 19.54 -5.44 -14.19
N LEU A 69 19.00 -5.72 -15.37
CA LEU A 69 18.12 -6.85 -15.62
C LEU A 69 18.88 -7.98 -16.31
N ASN A 70 18.45 -9.23 -16.10
CA ASN A 70 19.01 -10.38 -16.80
C ASN A 70 18.62 -10.41 -18.29
N GLU A 71 17.48 -9.81 -18.63
CA GLU A 71 17.00 -9.67 -20.00
C GLU A 71 16.10 -8.43 -20.15
N PRO A 72 15.88 -7.91 -21.37
CA PRO A 72 14.92 -6.83 -21.60
C PRO A 72 13.50 -7.26 -21.25
N ASN A 73 12.77 -6.42 -20.53
CA ASN A 73 11.37 -6.67 -20.18
C ASN A 73 10.53 -5.39 -20.38
N ALA A 74 9.51 -5.48 -21.23
CA ALA A 74 8.67 -4.33 -21.59
C ALA A 74 7.69 -3.92 -20.47
N ALA A 75 7.33 -4.85 -19.57
CA ALA A 75 6.44 -4.60 -18.44
C ALA A 75 7.15 -3.97 -17.25
N PHE A 76 8.48 -4.05 -17.17
CA PHE A 76 9.27 -3.63 -16.01
C PHE A 76 8.88 -2.24 -15.47
N LEU A 77 8.74 -1.23 -16.34
CA LEU A 77 8.35 0.11 -15.89
C LEU A 77 6.91 0.18 -15.37
N ALA A 78 6.00 -0.62 -15.93
CA ALA A 78 4.62 -0.69 -15.46
C ALA A 78 4.54 -1.39 -14.10
N ASP A 79 5.36 -2.42 -13.86
CA ASP A 79 5.43 -3.12 -12.57
C ASP A 79 5.84 -2.16 -11.43
N TRP A 80 6.77 -1.23 -11.69
CA TRP A 80 7.15 -0.19 -10.72
C TRP A 80 6.08 0.89 -10.48
N GLY A 81 5.01 0.90 -11.28
CA GLY A 81 3.83 1.73 -11.05
C GLY A 81 2.79 1.09 -10.12
N MET A 82 2.99 -0.17 -9.71
CA MET A 82 2.05 -0.92 -8.87
C MET A 82 2.31 -0.69 -7.37
N ASP A 83 1.31 -0.96 -6.53
CA ASP A 83 1.37 -0.67 -5.09
C ASP A 83 2.49 -1.42 -4.35
N PHE A 84 2.78 -2.68 -4.73
CA PHE A 84 3.82 -3.51 -4.10
C PHE A 84 5.24 -2.92 -4.25
N ALA A 85 5.44 -2.05 -5.25
CA ALA A 85 6.70 -1.41 -5.56
C ALA A 85 6.95 -0.13 -4.72
N SER A 86 6.10 0.13 -3.72
CA SER A 86 6.23 1.27 -2.80
C SER A 86 7.59 1.33 -2.10
N ILE A 87 8.13 2.54 -1.96
CA ILE A 87 9.45 2.75 -1.34
C ILE A 87 9.31 3.00 0.17
N LEU A 88 9.97 2.14 0.95
CA LEU A 88 10.04 2.15 2.41
C LEU A 88 11.31 2.90 2.89
N SER A 89 11.29 3.34 4.14
CA SER A 89 12.45 4.04 4.75
C SER A 89 13.50 3.05 5.26
N ALA A 90 14.69 3.07 4.67
CA ALA A 90 15.84 2.29 5.16
C ALA A 90 16.28 2.79 6.55
N GLU A 91 16.22 4.10 6.79
CA GLU A 91 16.57 4.70 8.09
C GLU A 91 15.65 4.20 9.21
N TYR A 92 14.34 4.10 8.94
CA TYR A 92 13.39 3.54 9.88
C TYR A 92 13.64 2.05 10.12
N ALA A 93 13.92 1.31 9.04
CA ALA A 93 14.21 -0.11 9.11
C ALA A 93 15.43 -0.41 9.98
N ASP A 94 16.52 0.33 9.80
CA ASP A 94 17.72 0.22 10.65
C ASP A 94 17.42 0.54 12.11
N ALA A 95 16.63 1.59 12.36
CA ALA A 95 16.25 1.98 13.72
C ALA A 95 15.42 0.89 14.41
N MET A 96 14.49 0.26 13.70
CA MET A 96 13.65 -0.81 14.26
C MET A 96 14.42 -2.11 14.46
N LEU A 97 15.34 -2.43 13.56
CA LEU A 97 16.21 -3.60 13.69
C LEU A 97 17.12 -3.46 14.91
N LYS A 98 17.74 -2.29 15.12
CA LYS A 98 18.56 -1.99 16.32
C LYS A 98 17.76 -2.05 17.62
N LYS A 99 16.46 -1.74 17.57
CA LYS A 99 15.53 -1.85 18.72
C LYS A 99 14.98 -3.27 18.92
N GLY A 100 15.30 -4.22 18.04
CA GLY A 100 14.75 -5.58 18.10
C GLY A 100 13.25 -5.64 17.81
N THR A 101 12.70 -4.69 17.05
CA THR A 101 11.28 -4.64 16.66
C THR A 101 11.08 -4.42 15.16
N PRO A 102 11.76 -5.19 14.28
CA PRO A 102 11.71 -4.97 12.83
C PRO A 102 10.30 -5.02 12.24
N GLU A 103 9.38 -5.78 12.84
CA GLU A 103 7.96 -5.87 12.47
C GLU A 103 7.22 -4.52 12.55
N ASN A 104 7.77 -3.52 13.25
CA ASN A 104 7.19 -2.19 13.28
C ASN A 104 7.26 -1.48 11.92
N VAL A 105 8.20 -1.84 11.03
CA VAL A 105 8.24 -1.28 9.67
C VAL A 105 6.94 -1.59 8.92
N ASP A 106 6.37 -2.78 9.14
CA ASP A 106 5.18 -3.25 8.45
C ASP A 106 3.88 -2.83 9.14
N ASN A 107 3.89 -2.75 10.47
CA ASN A 107 2.69 -2.45 11.27
C ASN A 107 2.52 -0.96 11.59
N TRP A 108 3.61 -0.18 11.57
CA TRP A 108 3.63 1.25 11.88
C TRP A 108 4.34 2.02 10.77
N PRO A 109 3.72 2.09 9.58
CA PRO A 109 4.39 2.50 8.37
C PRO A 109 4.95 3.92 8.47
N VAL A 110 6.18 4.06 7.99
CA VAL A 110 6.82 5.34 7.69
C VAL A 110 6.99 5.46 6.19
N GLY A 111 6.39 6.50 5.60
CA GLY A 111 6.32 6.68 4.15
C GLY A 111 6.33 8.14 3.70
N THR A 112 6.44 8.36 2.40
CA THR A 112 6.47 9.70 1.77
C THR A 112 5.11 10.17 1.28
N GLY A 113 4.06 9.33 1.40
CA GLY A 113 2.71 9.63 0.93
C GLY A 113 2.00 10.77 1.68
N PRO A 114 0.82 11.18 1.17
CA PRO A 114 0.06 12.35 1.63
C PRO A 114 -0.70 12.14 2.94
N TYR A 115 -0.70 10.93 3.49
CA TYR A 115 -1.37 10.59 4.73
C TYR A 115 -0.41 9.85 5.68
N VAL A 116 -0.59 10.09 6.98
CA VAL A 116 0.22 9.47 8.05
C VAL A 116 -0.71 8.66 8.96
N LEU A 117 -0.36 7.40 9.21
CA LEU A 117 -1.14 6.57 10.14
C LEU A 117 -1.06 7.17 11.55
N GLN A 118 -2.21 7.54 12.11
CA GLN A 118 -2.33 8.02 13.48
C GLN A 118 -2.72 6.89 14.42
N HIS A 119 -3.71 6.10 14.01
CA HIS A 119 -4.25 5.03 14.84
C HIS A 119 -4.89 3.94 13.99
N TYR A 120 -4.72 2.70 14.43
CA TYR A 120 -5.43 1.54 13.92
C TYR A 120 -6.03 0.78 15.10
N LYS A 121 -7.35 0.57 15.06
CA LYS A 121 -8.06 -0.37 15.91
C LYS A 121 -8.56 -1.50 15.02
N GLN A 122 -7.97 -2.68 15.21
CA GLN A 122 -8.27 -3.87 14.43
C GLN A 122 -9.78 -4.10 14.29
N ASP A 123 -10.20 -4.43 13.07
CA ASP A 123 -11.59 -4.72 12.67
C ASP A 123 -12.61 -3.59 12.96
N SER A 124 -12.15 -2.39 13.33
CA SER A 124 -13.01 -1.29 13.73
C SER A 124 -12.75 -0.01 12.94
N GLN A 125 -11.54 0.55 13.04
CA GLN A 125 -11.26 1.85 12.44
C GLN A 125 -9.77 2.07 12.12
N ILE A 126 -9.52 2.83 11.05
CA ILE A 126 -8.19 3.36 10.72
C ILE A 126 -8.29 4.89 10.63
N ARG A 127 -7.36 5.58 11.28
CA ARG A 127 -7.29 7.04 11.28
C ARG A 127 -5.97 7.51 10.71
N TYR A 128 -6.06 8.40 9.73
CA TYR A 128 -4.91 9.03 9.09
C TYR A 128 -4.96 10.55 9.25
N LEU A 129 -3.80 11.16 9.40
CA LEU A 129 -3.63 12.61 9.31
C LEU A 129 -3.11 12.99 7.93
N ALA A 130 -3.74 13.99 7.31
CA ALA A 130 -3.27 14.60 6.08
C ALA A 130 -1.91 15.29 6.25
N LYS A 131 -1.11 15.26 5.19
CA LYS A 131 0.06 16.14 4.98
C LYS A 131 -0.36 17.27 4.02
N PRO A 132 -0.68 18.46 4.54
CA PRO A 132 -1.22 19.55 3.73
C PRO A 132 -0.28 19.92 2.57
N GLU A 133 1.03 19.86 2.80
CA GLU A 133 2.06 20.18 1.82
C GLU A 133 2.05 19.26 0.58
N LEU A 134 1.49 18.06 0.68
CA LEU A 134 1.38 17.10 -0.44
C LEU A 134 -0.01 17.07 -1.07
N LEU A 135 -1.03 17.60 -0.39
CA LEU A 135 -2.43 17.57 -0.83
C LEU A 135 -2.86 18.84 -1.59
N GLY A 136 -1.97 19.83 -1.69
CA GLY A 136 -2.20 21.06 -2.45
C GLY A 136 -3.35 21.88 -1.88
N TRP A 137 -4.43 22.05 -2.66
CA TRP A 137 -5.58 22.90 -2.36
C TRP A 137 -6.57 22.30 -1.33
N ARG A 138 -6.37 21.05 -0.90
CA ARG A 138 -7.22 20.44 0.13
C ARG A 138 -6.77 20.91 1.50
N SER A 139 -7.72 21.39 2.30
CA SER A 139 -7.47 22.02 3.59
C SER A 139 -6.64 21.13 4.53
N ALA A 140 -5.77 21.79 5.29
CA ALA A 140 -4.75 21.18 6.14
C ALA A 140 -5.30 20.27 7.27
N ASP A 141 -6.61 20.32 7.52
CA ASP A 141 -7.25 19.69 8.69
C ASP A 141 -8.02 18.41 8.36
N GLN A 142 -7.86 17.85 7.16
CA GLN A 142 -8.57 16.63 6.77
C GLN A 142 -7.97 15.39 7.43
N THR A 143 -8.55 15.00 8.56
CA THR A 143 -8.38 13.64 9.06
C THR A 143 -9.17 12.68 8.17
N SER A 144 -8.52 11.64 7.66
CA SER A 144 -9.21 10.56 6.95
C SER A 144 -9.54 9.44 7.91
N TYR A 145 -10.80 9.01 7.92
CA TYR A 145 -11.29 7.92 8.75
C TYR A 145 -11.83 6.80 7.87
N PHE A 146 -11.37 5.58 8.15
CA PHE A 146 -11.94 4.37 7.59
C PHE A 146 -12.72 3.67 8.69
N SER A 147 -14.05 3.60 8.57
CA SER A 147 -14.90 2.78 9.43
C SER A 147 -15.03 1.39 8.79
N ILE A 148 -14.42 0.39 9.41
CA ILE A 148 -14.40 -0.98 8.88
C ILE A 148 -15.81 -1.56 9.02
N THR A 149 -16.52 -1.65 7.89
CA THR A 149 -17.93 -2.10 7.84
C THR A 149 -18.10 -3.13 6.71
N PRO A 150 -17.87 -4.43 7.00
CA PRO A 150 -17.87 -5.48 5.96
C PRO A 150 -19.24 -5.67 5.29
N ASN A 151 -20.34 -5.50 6.02
CA ASN A 151 -21.69 -5.68 5.50
C ASN A 151 -22.12 -4.50 4.60
N ALA A 152 -22.53 -4.80 3.36
CA ALA A 152 -22.89 -3.79 2.36
C ALA A 152 -24.18 -3.01 2.69
N GLN A 153 -25.14 -3.65 3.35
CA GLN A 153 -26.38 -3.01 3.81
C GLN A 153 -26.08 -2.01 4.93
N THR A 154 -25.24 -2.39 5.89
CA THR A 154 -24.78 -1.48 6.95
C THR A 154 -23.98 -0.31 6.38
N ARG A 155 -23.14 -0.53 5.35
CA ARG A 155 -22.45 0.58 4.67
C ARG A 155 -23.42 1.59 4.07
N LEU A 156 -24.44 1.12 3.34
CA LEU A 156 -25.42 2.02 2.74
C LEU A 156 -26.24 2.77 3.81
N ALA A 157 -26.65 2.10 4.89
CA ALA A 157 -27.36 2.75 5.99
C ALA A 157 -26.52 3.89 6.60
N LYS A 158 -25.23 3.66 6.86
CA LYS A 158 -24.31 4.69 7.34
C LYS A 158 -24.15 5.87 6.37
N LEU A 159 -24.12 5.59 5.06
CA LEU A 159 -24.05 6.64 4.04
C LEU A 159 -25.34 7.49 4.04
N GLN A 160 -26.50 6.85 4.17
CA GLN A 160 -27.80 7.53 4.21
C GLN A 160 -27.99 8.37 5.48
N THR A 161 -27.43 7.94 6.62
CA THR A 161 -27.42 8.71 7.87
C THR A 161 -26.27 9.71 7.96
N ASN A 162 -25.44 9.83 6.92
CA ASN A 162 -24.24 10.67 6.86
C ASN A 162 -23.19 10.36 7.94
N GLU A 163 -23.19 9.14 8.48
CA GLU A 163 -22.11 8.61 9.32
C GLU A 163 -20.82 8.36 8.52
N CYS A 164 -20.93 8.18 7.20
CA CYS A 164 -19.81 8.19 6.26
C CYS A 164 -20.18 8.92 4.97
N GLN A 165 -19.16 9.38 4.23
CA GLN A 165 -19.33 10.16 3.00
C GLN A 165 -19.05 9.35 1.74
N ILE A 166 -18.38 8.20 1.86
CA ILE A 166 -18.01 7.33 0.74
C ILE A 166 -18.14 5.87 1.20
N ILE A 167 -18.71 5.02 0.34
CA ILE A 167 -18.70 3.56 0.51
C ILE A 167 -18.18 2.89 -0.76
N PRO A 168 -17.34 1.84 -0.65
CA PRO A 168 -16.99 1.01 -1.79
C PRO A 168 -18.04 -0.08 -2.02
N ALA A 169 -18.11 -0.55 -3.26
CA ALA A 169 -18.85 -1.74 -3.68
C ALA A 169 -20.26 -1.85 -3.07
N PRO A 170 -21.18 -0.92 -3.38
CA PRO A 170 -22.60 -1.14 -3.10
C PRO A 170 -23.09 -2.38 -3.86
N SER A 171 -24.03 -3.12 -3.27
CA SER A 171 -24.63 -4.28 -3.94
C SER A 171 -25.50 -3.82 -5.12
N PRO A 172 -25.54 -4.55 -6.25
CA PRO A 172 -26.38 -4.18 -7.39
C PRO A 172 -27.85 -3.97 -7.03
N VAL A 173 -28.38 -4.75 -6.07
CA VAL A 173 -29.77 -4.60 -5.60
C VAL A 173 -30.05 -3.27 -4.91
N GLN A 174 -29.01 -2.55 -4.49
CA GLN A 174 -29.10 -1.24 -3.83
C GLN A 174 -29.02 -0.07 -4.81
N PHE A 175 -28.70 -0.29 -6.09
CA PHE A 175 -28.42 0.79 -7.03
C PHE A 175 -29.63 1.70 -7.25
N ASP A 176 -30.83 1.13 -7.35
CA ASP A 176 -32.05 1.91 -7.56
C ASP A 176 -32.40 2.77 -6.34
N GLU A 177 -32.13 2.27 -5.14
CA GLU A 177 -32.31 3.02 -3.90
C GLU A 177 -31.34 4.21 -3.83
N ILE A 178 -30.06 4.00 -4.19
CA ILE A 178 -29.06 5.06 -4.25
C ILE A 178 -29.44 6.12 -5.28
N LYS A 179 -29.85 5.71 -6.49
CA LYS A 179 -30.25 6.63 -7.58
C LYS A 179 -31.48 7.47 -7.24
N LYS A 180 -32.39 6.96 -6.41
CA LYS A 180 -33.60 7.68 -5.98
C LYS A 180 -33.33 8.70 -4.87
N ASN A 181 -32.20 8.60 -4.17
CA ASN A 181 -31.85 9.52 -3.09
C ASN A 181 -31.03 10.70 -3.62
N ASN A 182 -31.63 11.90 -3.66
CA ASN A 182 -31.00 13.12 -4.16
C ASN A 182 -29.78 13.60 -3.35
N ALA A 183 -29.56 13.07 -2.14
CA ALA A 183 -28.37 13.36 -1.35
C ALA A 183 -27.16 12.48 -1.73
N LEU A 184 -27.36 11.45 -2.57
CA LEU A 184 -26.34 10.46 -2.91
C LEU A 184 -25.98 10.53 -4.39
N THR A 185 -24.76 10.11 -4.73
CA THR A 185 -24.31 9.95 -6.11
C THR A 185 -23.75 8.55 -6.29
N LEU A 186 -24.29 7.79 -7.25
CA LEU A 186 -23.72 6.51 -7.65
C LEU A 186 -22.69 6.75 -8.77
N HIS A 187 -21.42 6.63 -8.44
CA HIS A 187 -20.34 6.65 -9.43
C HIS A 187 -20.21 5.26 -10.07
N SER A 188 -20.17 5.22 -11.40
CA SER A 188 -19.96 4.01 -12.19
C SER A 188 -18.87 4.28 -13.23
N VAL A 189 -17.94 3.34 -13.33
CA VAL A 189 -16.84 3.36 -14.30
C VAL A 189 -16.67 1.94 -14.85
N ASP A 190 -16.30 1.83 -16.12
CA ASP A 190 -15.91 0.55 -16.70
C ASP A 190 -14.58 0.13 -16.08
N ALA A 191 -14.59 -1.00 -15.37
CA ALA A 191 -13.44 -1.47 -14.62
C ALA A 191 -12.64 -2.51 -15.42
N LEU A 192 -11.31 -2.41 -15.36
CA LEU A 192 -10.40 -3.43 -15.88
C LEU A 192 -10.26 -4.57 -14.86
N ASN A 193 -11.28 -5.41 -14.73
CA ASN A 193 -11.28 -6.57 -13.84
C ASN A 193 -11.93 -7.80 -14.50
N VAL A 194 -11.75 -8.97 -13.89
CA VAL A 194 -12.35 -10.23 -14.32
C VAL A 194 -12.77 -11.06 -13.11
N GLY A 195 -13.92 -11.73 -13.20
CA GLY A 195 -14.36 -12.74 -12.25
C GLY A 195 -14.32 -14.13 -12.91
N TYR A 196 -13.78 -15.12 -12.22
CA TYR A 196 -13.63 -16.48 -12.74
C TYR A 196 -13.70 -17.52 -11.60
N LEU A 197 -13.96 -18.78 -11.95
CA LEU A 197 -13.87 -19.92 -11.05
C LEU A 197 -12.51 -20.60 -11.23
N ALA A 198 -11.64 -20.52 -10.23
CA ALA A 198 -10.34 -21.18 -10.25
C ALA A 198 -10.47 -22.65 -9.81
N PHE A 199 -10.12 -23.59 -10.67
CA PHE A 199 -10.00 -25.00 -10.30
C PHE A 199 -8.60 -25.26 -9.74
N ASN A 200 -8.51 -25.94 -8.60
CA ASN A 200 -7.24 -26.48 -8.13
C ASN A 200 -6.86 -27.66 -9.04
N THR A 201 -5.96 -27.41 -10.00
CA THR A 201 -5.53 -28.39 -11.01
C THR A 201 -4.63 -29.49 -10.47
N GLU A 202 -4.21 -29.42 -9.20
CA GLU A 202 -3.48 -30.49 -8.51
C GLU A 202 -4.41 -31.52 -7.88
N LYS A 203 -5.69 -31.17 -7.67
CA LYS A 203 -6.71 -32.10 -7.18
C LYS A 203 -7.31 -32.86 -8.35
N LYS A 204 -7.18 -34.20 -8.33
CA LYS A 204 -7.91 -35.07 -9.25
C LYS A 204 -9.41 -34.79 -9.15
N THR A 205 -10.07 -34.70 -10.29
CA THR A 205 -11.53 -34.73 -10.35
C THR A 205 -12.02 -36.06 -9.78
N VAL A 206 -12.97 -35.99 -8.84
CA VAL A 206 -13.69 -37.14 -8.28
C VAL A 206 -14.80 -37.53 -9.24
#